data_AF-A0A2P4Q5X2-F1
#
_entry.id   AF-A0A2P4Q5X2-F1
#
_cell.length_a   1.000
_cell.length_b   1.000
_cell.length_c   1.000
_cell.angle_alpha   90.00
_cell.angle_beta   90.00
_cell.angle_gamma   90.00
#
_symmetry.space_group_name_H-M   'P 1'
#
loop_
_entity.id
_entity.type
_entity.pdbx_description
1 polymer ?
#
loop_
_entity_poly.entity_id
_entity_poly.type
_entity_poly.pdbx_seq_one_letter_code
_entity_poly.pdbx_strand_id
1 'polypeptide(L)'
;MGDVIPFVNLGFGFRQRGHNVIIAANSRFRSLIEEKKFAFREMNWDMQHEWENTDSGRRMVKFSSYSILGSPFMFKFLKQGFQKSYSDAANVLKNIDFVVLGTGAAYMYPECLVRNIPVAYICFYPWASTKSYAGAAYGRSFDSLQWLPFELNFKIWKTVVC
;
A
#
# COMPACT_ATOMS: atom_id res chain seq x y z
N MET A 1 3.60 -7.63 8.76
CA MET A 1 3.75 -6.76 9.94
C MET A 1 4.52 -5.47 9.65
N GLY A 2 5.50 -5.47 8.72
CA GLY A 2 6.44 -4.35 8.52
C GLY A 2 5.85 -2.95 8.28
N ASP A 3 4.75 -2.83 7.52
CA ASP A 3 4.28 -1.49 7.10
C ASP A 3 3.33 -0.80 8.11
N VAL A 4 2.58 -1.56 8.92
CA VAL A 4 1.53 -0.98 9.78
C VAL A 4 2.09 -0.16 10.93
N ILE A 5 3.18 -0.63 11.55
CA ILE A 5 3.79 0.06 12.71
C ILE A 5 4.30 1.45 12.32
N PRO A 6 5.05 1.63 11.22
CA PRO A 6 5.41 2.96 10.73
C PRO A 6 4.21 3.89 10.47
N PHE A 7 3.10 3.38 9.92
CA PHE A 7 1.88 4.17 9.74
C PHE A 7 1.23 4.58 11.06
N VAL A 8 1.21 3.70 12.05
CA VAL A 8 0.74 4.02 13.40
C VAL A 8 1.60 5.14 14.02
N ASN A 9 2.93 5.05 13.88
CA ASN A 9 3.87 6.08 14.36
C ASN A 9 3.65 7.43 13.66
N LEU A 10 3.48 7.42 12.34
CA LEU A 10 3.13 8.61 11.58
C LEU A 10 1.79 9.20 12.04
N GLY A 11 0.80 8.34 12.31
CA GLY A 11 -0.49 8.72 12.85
C GLY A 11 -0.39 9.47 14.18
N PHE A 12 0.53 9.10 15.06
CA PHE A 12 0.77 9.85 16.29
C PHE A 12 1.24 11.28 16.00
N GLY A 13 2.12 11.47 15.02
CA GLY A 13 2.61 12.78 14.62
C GLY A 13 1.51 13.70 14.08
N PHE A 14 0.57 13.15 13.31
CA PHE A 14 -0.61 13.88 12.84
C PHE A 14 -1.58 14.20 13.98
N ARG A 15 -1.84 13.22 14.87
CA ARG A 15 -2.74 13.42 16.01
C ARG A 15 -2.23 14.48 16.99
N GLN A 16 -0.92 14.52 17.25
CA GLN A 16 -0.27 15.56 18.05
C GLN A 16 -0.44 16.97 17.47
N ARG A 17 -0.66 17.07 16.16
CA ARG A 17 -0.94 18.33 15.44
C ARG A 17 -2.43 18.66 15.34
N GLY A 18 -3.28 17.89 16.02
CA GLY A 18 -4.73 18.13 16.08
C GLY A 18 -5.54 17.48 14.95
N HIS A 19 -4.93 16.59 14.15
CA HIS A 19 -5.65 15.89 13.09
C HIS A 19 -6.35 14.63 13.60
N ASN A 20 -7.56 14.38 13.08
CA ASN A 20 -8.25 13.10 13.26
C ASN A 20 -7.61 12.04 12.35
N VAL A 21 -7.13 10.94 12.93
CA VAL A 21 -6.42 9.90 12.20
C VAL A 21 -7.21 8.60 12.23
N ILE A 22 -7.44 8.05 11.03
CA ILE A 22 -8.03 6.75 10.81
C ILE A 22 -6.96 5.87 10.14
N ILE A 23 -6.75 4.66 10.67
CA ILE A 23 -5.86 3.68 10.05
C ILE A 23 -6.71 2.65 9.32
N ALA A 24 -6.52 2.56 8.01
CA ALA A 24 -7.16 1.55 7.17
C ALA A 24 -6.21 0.36 6.97
N ALA A 25 -6.59 -0.81 7.46
CA ALA A 25 -5.75 -2.01 7.38
C ALA A 25 -6.60 -3.28 7.48
N ASN A 26 -5.98 -4.44 7.25
CA ASN A 26 -6.64 -5.72 7.45
C ASN A 26 -7.01 -5.96 8.93
N SER A 27 -8.12 -6.66 9.19
CA SER A 27 -8.67 -6.91 10.53
C SER A 27 -7.70 -7.55 11.51
N ARG A 28 -6.70 -8.30 11.04
CA ARG A 28 -5.62 -8.82 11.90
C ARG A 28 -4.86 -7.74 12.69
N PHE A 29 -4.88 -6.49 12.21
CA PHE A 29 -4.24 -5.35 12.87
C PHE A 29 -5.20 -4.50 13.70
N ARG A 30 -6.50 -4.84 13.74
CA ARG A 30 -7.52 -4.07 14.44
C ARG A 30 -7.15 -3.83 15.89
N SER A 31 -6.83 -4.89 16.63
CA SER A 31 -6.47 -4.80 18.06
C SER A 31 -5.27 -3.89 18.28
N LEU A 32 -4.21 -4.02 17.46
CA LEU A 32 -3.02 -3.17 17.54
C LEU A 32 -3.37 -1.68 17.34
N ILE A 33 -4.21 -1.37 16.37
CA ILE A 33 -4.58 0.00 16.00
C ILE A 33 -5.48 0.63 17.07
N GLU A 34 -6.52 -0.10 17.50
CA GLU A 34 -7.50 0.35 18.48
C GLU A 34 -6.87 0.49 19.87
N GLU A 35 -5.91 -0.36 20.25
CA GLU A 35 -5.12 -0.21 21.49
C GLU A 35 -4.37 1.13 21.52
N LYS A 36 -3.86 1.59 20.37
CA LYS A 36 -3.21 2.92 20.22
C LYS A 36 -4.20 4.08 20.10
N LYS A 37 -5.50 3.81 20.30
CA LYS A 37 -6.60 4.79 20.28
C LYS A 37 -6.76 5.48 18.92
N PHE A 38 -6.46 4.78 17.84
CA PHE A 38 -6.81 5.23 16.49
C PHE A 38 -8.16 4.64 16.08
N ALA A 39 -8.91 5.41 15.28
CA ALA A 39 -10.06 4.85 14.59
C ALA A 39 -9.58 3.86 13.52
N PHE A 40 -10.30 2.74 13.38
CA PHE A 40 -9.96 1.67 12.46
C PHE A 40 -10.98 1.57 11.32
N ARG A 41 -10.49 1.36 10.10
CA ARG A 41 -11.32 0.93 8.96
C ARG A 41 -10.73 -0.32 8.34
N GLU A 42 -11.60 -1.28 8.08
CA GLU A 42 -11.17 -2.57 7.56
C GLU A 42 -10.87 -2.51 6.07
N MET A 43 -9.76 -3.12 5.69
CA MET A 43 -9.38 -3.49 4.34
C MET A 43 -9.45 -5.01 4.23
N ASN A 44 -10.36 -5.53 3.41
CA ASN A 44 -10.71 -6.95 3.38
C ASN A 44 -9.60 -7.84 2.82
N TRP A 45 -8.69 -7.28 2.02
CA TRP A 45 -7.61 -8.08 1.44
C TRP A 45 -6.55 -8.41 2.50
N ASP A 46 -6.49 -9.70 2.87
CA ASP A 46 -5.39 -10.26 3.64
C ASP A 46 -4.39 -10.96 2.71
N MET A 47 -3.33 -10.24 2.33
CA MET A 47 -2.26 -10.80 1.51
C MET A 47 -1.63 -12.06 2.14
N GLN A 48 -1.52 -12.12 3.47
CA GLN A 48 -0.94 -13.29 4.15
C GLN A 48 -1.91 -14.47 4.19
N HIS A 49 -3.21 -14.24 4.22
CA HIS A 49 -4.11 -15.38 4.03
C HIS A 49 -4.01 -15.88 2.58
N GLU A 50 -4.03 -14.96 1.62
CA GLU A 50 -4.13 -15.27 0.20
C GLU A 50 -2.89 -16.00 -0.33
N TRP A 51 -1.67 -15.60 0.09
CA TRP A 51 -0.42 -16.22 -0.39
C TRP A 51 -0.26 -17.70 0.05
N GLU A 52 -0.90 -18.11 1.14
CA GLU A 52 -0.74 -19.40 1.84
C GLU A 52 -1.88 -20.34 1.43
N ASN A 53 -3.09 -19.80 1.32
CA ASN A 53 -4.30 -20.60 1.28
C ASN A 53 -4.92 -20.71 -0.11
N THR A 54 -4.57 -19.85 -1.05
CA THR A 54 -5.15 -19.87 -2.41
C THR A 54 -4.23 -20.46 -3.47
N ASP A 55 -4.80 -21.00 -4.55
CA ASP A 55 -4.02 -21.46 -5.70
C ASP A 55 -3.23 -20.31 -6.34
N SER A 56 -3.83 -19.11 -6.45
CA SER A 56 -3.13 -17.94 -7.00
C SER A 56 -1.94 -17.53 -6.15
N GLY A 57 -2.09 -17.53 -4.81
CA GLY A 57 -1.01 -17.28 -3.87
C GLY A 57 0.10 -18.30 -3.95
N ARG A 58 -0.25 -19.60 -3.89
CA ARG A 58 0.72 -20.70 -3.99
C ARG A 58 1.49 -20.68 -5.31
N ARG A 59 0.84 -20.35 -6.44
CA ARG A 59 1.51 -20.18 -7.74
C ARG A 59 2.44 -18.97 -7.75
N MET A 60 2.01 -17.84 -7.21
CA MET A 60 2.86 -16.65 -7.07
C MET A 60 4.13 -16.99 -6.29
N VAL A 61 4.01 -17.62 -5.12
CA VAL A 61 5.17 -18.02 -4.30
C VAL A 61 6.07 -18.99 -5.05
N LYS A 62 5.49 -20.06 -5.62
CA LYS A 62 6.23 -21.11 -6.34
C LYS A 62 7.04 -20.57 -7.51
N PHE A 63 6.49 -19.61 -8.26
CA PHE A 63 7.10 -19.10 -9.49
C PHE A 63 7.78 -17.74 -9.30
N SER A 64 7.80 -17.17 -8.10
CA SER A 64 8.32 -15.83 -7.81
C SER A 64 9.77 -15.61 -8.27
N SER A 65 10.60 -16.65 -8.24
CA SER A 65 12.00 -16.63 -8.68
C SER A 65 12.21 -16.93 -10.17
N TYR A 66 11.15 -17.25 -10.92
CA TYR A 66 11.24 -17.60 -12.33
C TYR A 66 11.13 -16.35 -13.20
N SER A 67 12.13 -16.13 -14.06
CA SER A 67 12.22 -14.92 -14.91
C SER A 67 11.02 -14.71 -15.84
N ILE A 68 10.43 -15.79 -16.36
CA ILE A 68 9.32 -15.72 -17.33
C ILE A 68 7.96 -15.80 -16.63
N LEU A 69 7.83 -16.67 -15.63
CA LEU A 69 6.54 -16.98 -15.00
C LEU A 69 6.26 -16.17 -13.73
N GLY A 70 7.30 -15.62 -13.09
CA GLY A 70 7.15 -14.85 -11.85
C GLY A 70 6.27 -13.63 -12.03
N SER A 71 6.57 -12.78 -13.02
CA SER A 71 5.79 -11.57 -13.25
C SER A 71 4.31 -11.83 -13.57
N PRO A 72 3.94 -12.74 -14.49
CA PRO A 72 2.54 -13.05 -14.75
C PRO A 72 1.76 -13.55 -13.53
N PHE A 73 2.32 -14.46 -12.72
CA PHE A 73 1.63 -14.97 -11.53
C PHE A 73 1.53 -13.93 -10.43
N MET A 74 2.56 -13.09 -10.25
CA MET A 74 2.54 -11.96 -9.33
C MET A 74 1.48 -10.93 -9.73
N PHE A 75 1.44 -10.49 -10.99
CA PHE A 75 0.41 -9.54 -11.45
C PHE A 75 -0.99 -10.11 -11.32
N LYS A 76 -1.20 -11.40 -11.62
CA LYS A 76 -2.50 -12.06 -11.42
C LYS A 76 -2.93 -12.05 -9.96
N PHE A 77 -2.03 -12.40 -9.04
CA PHE A 77 -2.28 -12.38 -7.60
C PHE A 77 -2.60 -10.97 -7.09
N LEU A 78 -1.79 -9.97 -7.46
CA LEU A 78 -2.00 -8.59 -7.06
C LEU A 78 -3.29 -8.01 -7.61
N LYS A 79 -3.64 -8.29 -8.88
CA LYS A 79 -4.88 -7.80 -9.50
C LYS A 79 -6.12 -8.26 -8.72
N GLN A 80 -6.14 -9.51 -8.27
CA GLN A 80 -7.24 -10.03 -7.44
C GLN A 80 -7.32 -9.31 -6.09
N GLY A 81 -6.16 -9.10 -5.46
CA GLY A 81 -6.06 -8.33 -4.23
C GLY A 81 -6.57 -6.90 -4.38
N PHE A 82 -6.13 -6.21 -5.43
CA PHE A 82 -6.55 -4.84 -5.71
C PHE A 82 -8.05 -4.75 -5.95
N GLN A 83 -8.65 -5.69 -6.70
CA GLN A 83 -10.10 -5.72 -6.90
C GLN A 83 -10.87 -5.84 -5.58
N LYS A 84 -10.42 -6.70 -4.66
CA LYS A 84 -11.01 -6.81 -3.31
C LYS A 84 -10.87 -5.49 -2.56
N SER A 85 -9.67 -4.92 -2.54
CA SER A 85 -9.42 -3.67 -1.81
C SER A 85 -10.09 -2.44 -2.42
N TYR A 86 -10.32 -2.40 -3.74
CA TYR A 86 -11.10 -1.34 -4.39
C TYR A 86 -12.55 -1.34 -3.91
N SER A 87 -13.13 -2.52 -3.63
CA SER A 87 -14.49 -2.61 -3.08
C SER A 87 -14.60 -2.00 -1.68
N ASP A 88 -13.48 -1.86 -0.96
CA ASP A 88 -13.43 -1.24 0.37
C ASP A 88 -13.39 0.29 0.31
N ALA A 89 -13.10 0.89 -0.86
CA ALA A 89 -12.86 2.32 -1.02
C ALA A 89 -14.03 3.19 -0.53
N ALA A 90 -15.27 2.74 -0.77
CA ALA A 90 -16.46 3.46 -0.32
C ALA A 90 -16.51 3.61 1.21
N ASN A 91 -16.06 2.59 1.95
CA ASN A 91 -15.99 2.62 3.41
C ASN A 91 -14.73 3.37 3.87
N VAL A 92 -13.58 3.02 3.31
CA VAL A 92 -12.26 3.48 3.74
C VAL A 92 -12.06 4.97 3.48
N LEU A 93 -12.58 5.49 2.38
CA LEU A 93 -12.43 6.90 1.97
C LEU A 93 -13.62 7.79 2.37
N LYS A 94 -14.58 7.27 3.15
CA LYS A 94 -15.75 8.05 3.60
C LYS A 94 -15.33 9.20 4.51
N ASN A 95 -15.72 10.44 4.18
CA ASN A 95 -15.44 11.64 4.97
C ASN A 95 -13.95 11.81 5.30
N ILE A 96 -13.10 11.76 4.27
CA ILE A 96 -11.65 11.89 4.39
C ILE A 96 -11.18 13.13 3.62
N ASP A 97 -10.38 13.98 4.27
CA ASP A 97 -9.82 15.20 3.68
C ASP A 97 -8.43 15.00 3.05
N PHE A 98 -7.73 13.93 3.45
CA PHE A 98 -6.38 13.63 3.01
C PHE A 98 -6.03 12.15 3.21
N VAL A 99 -5.28 11.56 2.29
CA VAL A 99 -4.85 10.16 2.39
C VAL A 99 -3.33 10.06 2.34
N VAL A 100 -2.76 9.23 3.22
CA VAL A 100 -1.38 8.77 3.11
C VAL A 100 -1.39 7.33 2.65
N LEU A 101 -0.77 7.05 1.49
CA LEU A 101 -0.66 5.70 0.94
C LEU A 101 0.76 5.15 1.12
N GLY A 102 0.83 3.90 1.59
CA GLY A 102 2.04 3.09 1.50
C GLY A 102 2.18 2.41 0.14
N THR A 103 3.38 1.93 -0.16
CA THR A 103 3.69 1.19 -1.40
C THR A 103 2.69 0.06 -1.66
N GLY A 104 2.35 -0.72 -0.63
CA GLY A 104 1.39 -1.82 -0.73
C GLY A 104 -0.07 -1.39 -0.90
N ALA A 105 -0.41 -0.13 -0.65
CA ALA A 105 -1.77 0.43 -0.75
C ALA A 105 -1.95 1.39 -1.94
N ALA A 106 -0.92 1.53 -2.79
CA ALA A 106 -0.91 2.50 -3.88
C ALA A 106 -2.02 2.27 -4.93
N TYR A 107 -2.61 1.08 -4.98
CA TYR A 107 -3.81 0.80 -5.77
C TYR A 107 -5.02 1.63 -5.34
N MET A 108 -5.08 2.22 -4.15
CA MET A 108 -6.23 3.03 -3.70
C MET A 108 -6.26 4.42 -4.36
N TYR A 109 -5.19 4.81 -5.05
CA TYR A 109 -5.05 6.17 -5.58
C TYR A 109 -6.07 6.58 -6.65
N PRO A 110 -6.44 5.73 -7.62
CA PRO A 110 -7.48 6.10 -8.58
C PRO A 110 -8.80 6.47 -7.91
N GLU A 111 -9.18 5.81 -6.81
CA GLU A 111 -10.37 6.17 -6.03
C GLU A 111 -10.22 7.52 -5.33
N CYS A 112 -9.02 7.85 -4.84
CA CYS A 112 -8.74 9.15 -4.26
C CYS A 112 -8.85 10.27 -5.31
N LEU A 113 -8.36 10.02 -6.53
CA LEU A 113 -8.49 10.95 -7.66
C LEU A 113 -9.95 11.22 -8.03
N VAL A 114 -10.75 10.17 -8.22
CA VAL A 114 -12.18 10.31 -8.57
C VAL A 114 -12.94 11.11 -7.49
N ARG A 115 -12.51 11.00 -6.23
CA ARG A 115 -13.13 11.69 -5.09
C ARG A 115 -12.51 13.06 -4.79
N ASN A 116 -11.54 13.51 -5.59
CA ASN A 116 -10.77 14.75 -5.36
C ASN A 116 -10.12 14.83 -3.96
N ILE A 117 -9.66 13.68 -3.44
CA ILE A 117 -8.97 13.61 -2.15
C ILE A 117 -7.46 13.74 -2.40
N PRO A 118 -6.76 14.74 -1.82
CA PRO A 118 -5.32 14.85 -1.93
C PRO A 118 -4.60 13.66 -1.28
N VAL A 119 -3.50 13.23 -1.90
CA VAL A 119 -2.76 12.03 -1.49
C VAL A 119 -1.27 12.32 -1.34
N ALA A 120 -0.66 11.82 -0.28
CA ALA A 120 0.79 11.66 -0.17
C ALA A 120 1.19 10.20 -0.19
N TYR A 121 2.30 9.91 -0.87
CA TYR A 121 2.93 8.59 -0.87
C TYR A 121 4.07 8.55 0.12
N ILE A 122 4.12 7.48 0.90
CA ILE A 122 5.22 7.22 1.82
C ILE A 122 5.78 5.83 1.56
N CYS A 123 7.10 5.79 1.52
CA CYS A 123 7.90 4.60 1.43
C CYS A 123 8.76 4.52 2.68
N PHE A 124 8.69 3.40 3.41
CA PHE A 124 9.52 3.15 4.59
C PHE A 124 10.77 2.31 4.27
N TYR A 125 11.02 2.01 3.00
CA TYR A 125 12.28 1.38 2.58
C TYR A 125 13.40 2.43 2.60
N PRO A 126 14.62 2.06 3.01
CA PRO A 126 15.74 2.98 3.03
C PRO A 126 15.99 3.55 1.63
N TRP A 127 16.36 4.83 1.60
CA TRP A 127 16.90 5.43 0.39
C TRP A 127 18.30 4.85 0.12
N ALA A 128 18.39 3.89 -0.79
CA ALA A 128 19.68 3.42 -1.29
C ALA A 128 20.22 4.41 -2.31
N SER A 129 21.40 4.99 -2.04
CA SER A 129 22.11 5.94 -2.92
C SER A 129 22.79 5.27 -4.12
N THR A 130 22.70 3.95 -4.24
CA THR A 130 23.37 3.17 -5.28
C THR A 130 22.49 3.05 -6.53
N LYS A 131 23.06 3.36 -7.71
CA LYS A 131 22.38 3.40 -9.02
C LYS A 131 21.84 2.05 -9.54
N SER A 132 21.83 0.99 -8.73
CA SER A 132 21.32 -0.33 -9.11
C SER A 132 19.98 -0.60 -8.42
N TYR A 133 18.92 -0.05 -8.98
CA TYR A 133 17.56 -0.32 -8.49
C TYR A 133 17.02 -1.60 -9.12
N ALA A 134 16.94 -2.66 -8.33
CA ALA A 134 15.80 -3.56 -8.39
C ALA A 134 14.89 -3.12 -7.24
N GLY A 135 13.89 -2.26 -7.51
CA GLY A 135 12.93 -1.86 -6.49
C GLY A 135 12.39 -3.11 -5.80
N ALA A 136 12.47 -3.15 -4.47
CA ALA A 136 12.26 -4.33 -3.63
C ALA A 136 10.89 -5.02 -3.81
N ALA A 137 9.96 -4.39 -4.53
CA ALA A 137 8.70 -5.00 -4.90
C ALA A 137 8.70 -5.66 -6.28
N TYR A 138 9.45 -5.16 -7.30
CA TYR A 138 9.18 -5.51 -8.71
C TYR A 138 10.36 -5.41 -9.72
N GLY A 139 11.61 -5.23 -9.28
CA GLY A 139 12.77 -5.40 -10.18
C GLY A 139 13.00 -4.32 -11.26
N ARG A 140 12.47 -3.10 -11.11
CA ARG A 140 12.79 -1.93 -11.97
C ARG A 140 13.39 -0.74 -11.17
N SER A 141 13.66 0.39 -11.83
CA SER A 141 14.15 1.60 -11.18
C SER A 141 13.07 2.34 -10.40
N PHE A 142 13.37 2.81 -9.18
CA PHE A 142 12.41 3.57 -8.34
C PHE A 142 11.87 4.82 -9.05
N ASP A 143 12.68 5.37 -9.94
CA ASP A 143 12.43 6.52 -10.81
C ASP A 143 11.28 6.30 -11.80
N SER A 144 10.92 5.04 -12.08
CA SER A 144 9.77 4.71 -12.91
C SER A 144 8.58 4.40 -12.02
N LEU A 145 7.72 5.38 -11.73
CA LEU A 145 6.37 5.22 -11.14
C LEU A 145 5.45 4.24 -11.90
N GLN A 146 5.96 3.54 -12.91
CA GLN A 146 5.36 2.48 -13.73
C GLN A 146 5.03 1.19 -12.96
N TRP A 147 5.23 1.14 -11.64
CA TRP A 147 4.94 -0.02 -10.79
C TRP A 147 3.45 -0.25 -10.56
N LEU A 148 2.67 0.81 -10.70
CA LEU A 148 1.22 0.72 -10.64
C LEU A 148 0.73 0.22 -12.00
N PRO A 149 -0.26 -0.68 -12.07
CA PRO A 149 -0.83 -1.17 -13.34
C PRO A 149 -1.55 -0.07 -14.14
N PHE A 150 -1.38 1.19 -13.72
CA PHE A 150 -1.88 2.40 -14.34
C PHE A 150 -0.65 3.33 -14.42
N GLU A 151 -0.31 3.82 -15.61
CA GLU A 151 0.66 4.93 -15.76
C GLU A 151 0.07 6.16 -15.08
N LEU A 152 0.32 6.29 -13.78
CA LEU A 152 -0.18 7.40 -13.00
C LEU A 152 0.86 8.51 -13.14
N ASN A 153 0.53 9.50 -13.96
CA ASN A 153 1.30 10.73 -14.18
C ASN A 153 1.38 11.56 -12.88
N PHE A 154 2.15 11.11 -11.89
CA PHE A 154 2.40 11.87 -10.68
C PHE A 154 3.51 12.89 -10.87
N LYS A 155 3.34 14.05 -10.23
CA LYS A 155 4.42 14.99 -9.97
C LYS A 155 4.93 14.73 -8.56
N ILE A 156 6.21 14.35 -8.39
CA ILE A 156 6.82 14.26 -7.06
C ILE A 156 6.98 15.69 -6.54
N TRP A 157 6.19 16.04 -5.51
CA TRP A 157 6.16 17.41 -4.99
C TRP A 157 7.37 17.75 -4.11
N LYS A 158 7.92 16.77 -3.39
CA LYS A 158 9.11 16.95 -2.54
C LYS A 158 9.68 15.60 -2.10
N THR A 159 10.99 15.39 -2.27
CA THR A 159 11.73 14.30 -1.61
C THR A 159 12.29 14.85 -0.30
N VAL A 160 11.93 14.26 0.84
CA VAL A 160 12.51 14.59 2.13
C VAL A 160 13.55 13.52 2.45
N VAL A 161 14.83 13.90 2.44
CA VAL A 161 15.93 13.04 2.88
C VAL A 161 16.03 13.20 4.40
N CYS A 162 15.85 12.11 5.14
CA CYS A 162 16.11 12.05 6.57
C CYS A 162 17.61 11.84 6.81
#